data_AF-A0A4Q9Q6I9-F1
#
_entry.id   AF-A0A4Q9Q6I9-F1
#
_cell.length_a   1.000
_cell.length_b   1.000
_cell.length_c   1.000
_cell.angle_alpha   90.00
_cell.angle_beta   90.00
_cell.angle_gamma   90.00
#
_symmetry.space_group_name_H-M   'P 1'
#
loop_
_entity.id
_entity.type
_entity.pdbx_description
1 polymer ?
#
loop_
_entity_poly.entity_id
_entity_poly.type
_entity_poly.pdbx_seq_one_letter_code
_entity_poly.pdbx_strand_id
1 'polypeptide(L)'
;MKHLTALKALVLLACGAWAVTISEIQGTAFQSPLAGQFVHGLTGVVTAKDKYGVWIQDDRTDDPRASNGIRVYGSAAVKYASIGDLISLSGRVAEYRKTADDLFLTEIDYVTALTTISSGHTVEPIILGEDRIPPRNQLSSLDIGRDGWLSVPSNLTLLESVNPSLRPDEFGLDFWESLEGQLVTVKAPTAAQFPDRFGSVWVYGNWPTTGKNERGGRTIHSNGPDEAPPAHPEAIFIGRPMDGTRNPKAVMGAVLSDVTGVVAYQFGYYYILPLTAPEVVEWPDFDVPSSTLNYTTHPCQIRIGDYNVENMNPRSYHIPKIASHIAHHLHTPDIVFVQEIQDDSGARNDGVVSANRTLRALVNAIKKASGGVEYEFVNVEPEDNKDGGQPGGNIRVAYLYRPEQVSLVPGSIGNATLSTVPLVDWEGNVELSYNPGRIEPEHSAWEEARKPLAAAWQLPSGDRFFTVNVHFSSKRFSSSPQGNARPPVNGGFEKRTSQANVTAHFVSSLLDLSPNASVIVAGDMNEFTAARSVLRPLAAILIDANDVCGVPLAERYTYAYDQHAQEIDHVFVSDAIARRGGDVEHVHVNTWARTVGERASDHDPTVARLWVCDAEIDAAWTAVEYGTDHGQTVL
;
A
#
# COMPACT_ATOMS: atom_id res chain seq x y z
N MET A 1 -88.05 -35.61 -25.81
CA MET A 1 -87.56 -34.67 -26.84
C MET A 1 -86.53 -33.74 -26.19
N LYS A 2 -85.35 -33.60 -26.85
CA LYS A 2 -84.22 -32.69 -26.58
C LYS A 2 -83.29 -33.13 -25.43
N HIS A 3 -82.09 -33.71 -25.68
CA HIS A 3 -80.82 -33.10 -26.21
C HIS A 3 -80.34 -31.93 -25.34
N LEU A 4 -79.07 -31.69 -25.01
CA LEU A 4 -77.73 -32.30 -25.15
C LEU A 4 -76.77 -31.21 -24.57
N THR A 5 -75.51 -31.55 -24.21
CA THR A 5 -74.32 -30.66 -24.08
C THR A 5 -74.28 -29.64 -22.92
N ALA A 6 -73.17 -29.37 -22.23
CA ALA A 6 -71.76 -29.53 -22.59
C ALA A 6 -70.89 -29.82 -21.34
N LEU A 7 -70.00 -30.80 -21.49
CA LEU A 7 -68.87 -31.11 -20.63
C LEU A 7 -67.76 -30.09 -20.95
N LYS A 8 -67.43 -29.18 -20.04
CA LYS A 8 -66.22 -28.34 -20.15
C LYS A 8 -65.07 -29.02 -19.40
N ALA A 9 -64.10 -29.51 -20.17
CA ALA A 9 -62.81 -29.93 -19.69
C ALA A 9 -62.08 -28.73 -19.06
N LEU A 10 -61.78 -28.83 -17.77
CA LEU A 10 -60.82 -27.97 -17.09
C LEU A 10 -59.50 -28.76 -17.03
N VAL A 11 -58.70 -28.68 -18.08
CA VAL A 11 -57.31 -29.10 -18.02
C VAL A 11 -56.56 -28.00 -17.27
N LEU A 12 -56.35 -28.20 -15.96
CA LEU A 12 -55.32 -27.48 -15.25
C LEU A 12 -53.98 -27.90 -15.86
N LEU A 13 -53.34 -27.01 -16.61
CA LEU A 13 -51.90 -27.04 -16.74
C LEU A 13 -51.33 -26.72 -15.35
N ALA A 14 -51.01 -27.77 -14.59
CA ALA A 14 -50.01 -27.68 -13.53
C ALA A 14 -48.66 -27.47 -14.24
N CYS A 15 -48.34 -26.22 -14.57
CA CYS A 15 -46.95 -25.84 -14.75
C CYS A 15 -46.30 -26.09 -13.39
N GLY A 16 -45.47 -27.12 -13.29
CA GLY A 16 -44.60 -27.28 -12.13
C GLY A 16 -43.74 -26.02 -12.05
N ALA A 17 -44.04 -25.14 -11.11
CA ALA A 17 -43.11 -24.09 -10.73
C ALA A 17 -41.97 -24.83 -10.02
N TRP A 18 -40.85 -25.00 -10.72
CA TRP A 18 -39.63 -25.48 -10.10
C TRP A 18 -39.26 -24.48 -9.00
N ALA A 19 -38.88 -24.97 -7.82
CA ALA A 19 -38.44 -24.11 -6.74
C ALA A 19 -37.20 -23.33 -7.20
N VAL A 20 -37.18 -22.02 -6.95
CA VAL A 20 -36.04 -21.17 -7.27
C VAL A 20 -34.82 -21.67 -6.49
N THR A 21 -33.69 -21.82 -7.18
CA THR A 21 -32.41 -22.24 -6.58
C THR A 21 -31.62 -21.04 -6.06
N ILE A 22 -30.65 -21.27 -5.19
CA ILE A 22 -29.75 -20.20 -4.72
C ILE A 22 -28.94 -19.64 -5.90
N SER A 23 -28.52 -20.49 -6.84
CA SER A 23 -27.79 -20.05 -8.04
C SER A 23 -28.59 -19.12 -8.95
N GLU A 24 -29.92 -19.28 -9.04
CA GLU A 24 -30.80 -18.36 -9.76
C GLU A 24 -31.00 -17.04 -9.01
N ILE A 25 -30.92 -17.06 -7.68
CA ILE A 25 -30.97 -15.85 -6.85
C ILE A 25 -29.65 -15.09 -6.98
N GLN A 26 -28.51 -15.75 -6.84
CA GLN A 26 -27.20 -15.11 -7.00
C GLN A 26 -27.00 -14.59 -8.43
N GLY A 27 -27.40 -15.39 -9.43
CA GLY A 27 -27.23 -15.01 -10.83
C GLY A 27 -25.78 -15.09 -11.28
N THR A 28 -25.44 -14.41 -12.37
CA THR A 28 -24.11 -14.47 -13.01
C THR A 28 -23.47 -13.09 -13.19
N ALA A 29 -23.89 -12.13 -12.36
CA ALA A 29 -23.43 -10.74 -12.33
C ALA A 29 -23.39 -10.27 -10.86
N PHE A 30 -22.99 -9.02 -10.61
CA PHE A 30 -22.85 -8.46 -9.26
C PHE A 30 -24.19 -8.18 -8.54
N GLN A 31 -25.31 -8.19 -9.29
CA GLN A 31 -26.65 -8.04 -8.71
C GLN A 31 -27.52 -9.22 -9.07
N SER A 32 -28.30 -9.64 -8.09
CA SER A 32 -29.32 -10.64 -8.22
C SER A 32 -30.36 -10.25 -9.28
N PRO A 33 -30.69 -11.16 -10.23
CA PRO A 33 -31.82 -10.97 -11.13
C PRO A 33 -33.17 -11.00 -10.41
N LEU A 34 -33.21 -11.44 -9.15
CA LEU A 34 -34.39 -11.56 -8.32
C LEU A 34 -34.44 -10.51 -7.21
N ALA A 35 -33.55 -9.52 -7.21
CA ALA A 35 -33.53 -8.43 -6.24
C ALA A 35 -34.92 -7.80 -6.04
N GLY A 36 -35.35 -7.73 -4.77
CA GLY A 36 -36.65 -7.19 -4.36
C GLY A 36 -37.83 -8.16 -4.49
N GLN A 37 -37.66 -9.33 -5.11
CA GLN A 37 -38.72 -10.32 -5.30
C GLN A 37 -38.83 -11.25 -4.10
N PHE A 38 -40.03 -11.78 -3.86
CA PHE A 38 -40.26 -12.83 -2.87
C PHE A 38 -40.08 -14.20 -3.50
N VAL A 39 -39.28 -15.04 -2.86
CA VAL A 39 -39.05 -16.45 -3.22
C VAL A 39 -39.71 -17.36 -2.20
N HIS A 40 -40.16 -18.52 -2.67
CA HIS A 40 -40.92 -19.49 -1.88
C HIS A 40 -40.34 -20.88 -2.01
N GLY A 41 -40.23 -21.59 -0.89
CA GLY A 41 -39.73 -22.97 -0.86
C GLY A 41 -38.24 -23.09 -1.23
N LEU A 42 -37.45 -22.02 -1.02
CA LEU A 42 -36.00 -22.06 -1.20
C LEU A 42 -35.41 -23.05 -0.18
N THR A 43 -34.67 -24.03 -0.67
CA THR A 43 -34.04 -25.06 0.19
C THR A 43 -32.54 -24.92 0.25
N GLY A 44 -31.93 -25.23 1.39
CA GLY A 44 -30.48 -25.28 1.52
C GLY A 44 -30.05 -25.82 2.88
N VAL A 45 -28.82 -26.32 2.95
CA VAL A 45 -28.18 -26.79 4.19
C VAL A 45 -27.53 -25.60 4.89
N VAL A 46 -27.80 -25.43 6.18
CA VAL A 46 -27.18 -24.38 7.00
C VAL A 46 -25.70 -24.71 7.24
N THR A 47 -24.80 -23.93 6.65
CA THR A 47 -23.34 -24.14 6.72
C THR A 47 -22.68 -23.32 7.83
N ALA A 48 -23.24 -22.15 8.14
CA ALA A 48 -22.66 -21.19 9.06
C ALA A 48 -23.74 -20.35 9.75
N LYS A 49 -23.38 -19.76 10.89
CA LYS A 49 -24.30 -18.97 11.71
C LYS A 49 -23.55 -17.94 12.53
N ASP A 50 -24.06 -16.71 12.52
CA ASP A 50 -23.63 -15.65 13.41
C ASP A 50 -24.82 -15.11 14.23
N LYS A 51 -24.63 -13.96 14.87
CA LYS A 51 -25.69 -13.33 15.69
C LYS A 51 -26.74 -12.56 14.88
N TYR A 52 -26.54 -12.40 13.57
CA TYR A 52 -27.38 -11.60 12.67
C TYR A 52 -28.12 -12.45 11.63
N GLY A 53 -27.62 -13.63 11.29
CA GLY A 53 -28.20 -14.52 10.30
C GLY A 53 -27.56 -15.90 10.26
N VAL A 54 -27.94 -16.67 9.26
CA VAL A 54 -27.36 -17.98 8.92
C VAL A 54 -26.97 -17.97 7.44
N TRP A 55 -26.03 -18.82 7.06
CA TRP A 55 -25.68 -19.09 5.66
C TRP A 55 -26.22 -20.46 5.29
N ILE A 56 -26.85 -20.54 4.13
CA ILE A 56 -27.32 -21.80 3.56
C ILE A 56 -26.69 -22.04 2.20
N GLN A 57 -26.51 -23.30 1.86
CA GLN A 57 -25.95 -23.71 0.58
C GLN A 57 -26.77 -24.87 0.01
N ASP A 58 -27.12 -24.80 -1.27
CA ASP A 58 -27.80 -25.88 -2.02
C ASP A 58 -26.80 -26.63 -2.91
N ASP A 59 -27.30 -27.41 -3.88
CA ASP A 59 -26.43 -28.20 -4.76
C ASP A 59 -25.56 -27.30 -5.64
N ARG A 60 -24.34 -27.75 -5.95
CA ARG A 60 -23.43 -26.99 -6.82
C ARG A 60 -24.02 -26.85 -8.22
N THR A 61 -23.80 -25.69 -8.83
CA THR A 61 -24.07 -25.44 -10.25
C THR A 61 -22.83 -25.70 -11.10
N ASP A 62 -23.04 -26.08 -12.35
CA ASP A 62 -21.96 -26.23 -13.34
C ASP A 62 -21.45 -24.87 -13.85
N ASP A 63 -22.20 -23.78 -13.65
CA ASP A 63 -21.78 -22.43 -14.04
C ASP A 63 -20.92 -21.81 -12.94
N PRO A 64 -19.60 -21.64 -13.13
CA PRO A 64 -18.68 -21.18 -12.08
C PRO A 64 -18.90 -19.71 -11.66
N ARG A 65 -19.78 -18.98 -12.37
CA ARG A 65 -20.15 -17.59 -12.08
C ARG A 65 -21.27 -17.48 -11.06
N ALA A 66 -22.12 -18.50 -10.94
CA ALA A 66 -23.28 -18.44 -10.07
C ALA A 66 -22.99 -19.13 -8.74
N SER A 67 -23.10 -18.39 -7.65
CA SER A 67 -22.90 -18.96 -6.32
C SER A 67 -24.10 -19.82 -5.89
N ASN A 68 -23.85 -20.94 -5.22
CA ASN A 68 -24.89 -21.78 -4.61
C ASN A 68 -25.02 -21.57 -3.09
N GLY A 69 -24.33 -20.56 -2.54
CA GLY A 69 -24.44 -20.14 -1.14
C GLY A 69 -25.15 -18.79 -1.03
N ILE A 70 -25.91 -18.58 0.05
CA ILE A 70 -26.56 -17.30 0.34
C ILE A 70 -26.74 -17.06 1.83
N ARG A 71 -26.69 -15.79 2.23
CA ARG A 71 -27.01 -15.37 3.59
C ARG A 71 -28.52 -15.24 3.77
N VAL A 72 -29.03 -15.75 4.88
CA VAL A 72 -30.39 -15.49 5.37
C VAL A 72 -30.30 -14.58 6.59
N TYR A 73 -30.64 -13.30 6.40
CA TYR A 73 -30.57 -12.28 7.43
C TYR A 73 -31.82 -12.29 8.32
N GLY A 74 -31.62 -12.15 9.62
CA GLY A 74 -32.67 -11.91 10.59
C GLY A 74 -32.70 -12.88 11.77
N SER A 75 -33.25 -12.39 12.87
CA SER A 75 -33.30 -13.11 14.15
C SER A 75 -34.14 -14.40 14.10
N ALA A 76 -35.12 -14.49 13.20
CA ALA A 76 -35.91 -15.70 13.00
C ALA A 76 -35.03 -16.86 12.51
N ALA A 77 -34.18 -16.62 11.51
CA ALA A 77 -33.25 -17.62 11.00
C ALA A 77 -32.26 -18.05 12.10
N VAL A 78 -31.70 -17.09 12.85
CA VAL A 78 -30.82 -17.36 13.99
C VAL A 78 -31.52 -18.18 15.07
N LYS A 79 -32.82 -17.98 15.32
CA LYS A 79 -33.54 -18.70 16.38
C LYS A 79 -33.92 -20.13 15.99
N TYR A 80 -34.30 -20.34 14.73
CA TYR A 80 -34.98 -21.57 14.31
C TYR A 80 -34.13 -22.52 13.44
N ALA A 81 -32.96 -22.08 12.97
CA ALA A 81 -32.06 -22.92 12.17
C ALA A 81 -30.75 -23.22 12.93
N SER A 82 -30.27 -24.46 12.80
CA SER A 82 -28.99 -24.94 13.33
C SER A 82 -28.06 -25.35 12.21
N ILE A 83 -26.74 -25.27 12.43
CA ILE A 83 -25.75 -25.76 11.47
C ILE A 83 -26.02 -27.26 11.20
N GLY A 84 -26.01 -27.64 9.93
CA GLY A 84 -26.33 -28.99 9.45
C GLY A 84 -27.83 -29.29 9.28
N ASP A 85 -28.71 -28.31 9.51
CA ASP A 85 -30.12 -28.43 9.13
C ASP A 85 -30.29 -28.22 7.63
N LEU A 86 -31.00 -29.12 6.96
CA LEU A 86 -31.62 -28.85 5.66
C LEU A 86 -32.93 -28.12 5.91
N ILE A 87 -33.02 -26.86 5.49
CA ILE A 87 -34.21 -26.02 5.71
C ILE A 87 -34.92 -25.72 4.39
N SER A 88 -36.22 -25.44 4.46
CA SER A 88 -37.00 -24.77 3.43
C SER A 88 -37.48 -23.43 3.98
N LEU A 89 -37.34 -22.36 3.20
CA LEU A 89 -37.72 -21.02 3.62
C LEU A 89 -38.47 -20.24 2.53
N SER A 90 -39.17 -19.19 2.96
CA SER A 90 -39.71 -18.15 2.08
C SER A 90 -39.30 -16.80 2.63
N GLY A 91 -38.89 -15.89 1.75
CA GLY A 91 -38.36 -14.58 2.10
C GLY A 91 -38.24 -13.71 0.87
N ARG A 92 -37.62 -12.54 1.03
CA ARG A 92 -37.37 -11.61 -0.05
C ARG A 92 -35.87 -11.58 -0.35
N VAL A 93 -35.53 -11.56 -1.64
CA VAL A 93 -34.16 -11.35 -2.08
C VAL A 93 -33.83 -9.86 -1.96
N ALA A 94 -32.69 -9.53 -1.35
CA ALA A 94 -32.26 -8.17 -1.12
C ALA A 94 -30.79 -7.97 -1.47
N GLU A 95 -30.50 -6.80 -2.02
CA GLU A 95 -29.14 -6.29 -2.20
C GLU A 95 -28.80 -5.40 -1.01
N TYR A 96 -27.92 -5.88 -0.15
CA TYR A 96 -27.53 -5.17 1.07
C TYR A 96 -26.15 -4.51 0.91
N ARG A 97 -26.06 -3.24 1.31
CA ARG A 97 -24.77 -2.57 1.52
C ARG A 97 -24.87 -1.55 2.64
N LYS A 98 -23.75 -1.30 3.31
CA LYS A 98 -23.70 -0.34 4.42
C LYS A 98 -23.46 1.09 3.94
N THR A 99 -22.59 1.28 2.95
CA THR A 99 -22.24 2.58 2.39
C THR A 99 -22.38 2.55 0.87
N ALA A 100 -22.40 3.73 0.23
CA ALA A 100 -22.53 3.80 -1.23
C ALA A 100 -21.25 3.34 -1.97
N ASP A 101 -20.11 3.38 -1.29
CA ASP A 101 -18.80 3.00 -1.82
C ASP A 101 -18.59 1.48 -1.85
N ASP A 102 -19.39 0.75 -1.05
CA ASP A 102 -19.41 -0.71 -0.97
C ASP A 102 -20.14 -1.34 -2.18
N LEU A 103 -19.71 -2.53 -2.59
CA LEU A 103 -20.52 -3.46 -3.41
C LEU A 103 -21.71 -3.98 -2.59
N PHE A 104 -22.69 -4.58 -3.29
CA PHE A 104 -23.79 -5.24 -2.62
C PHE A 104 -23.40 -6.65 -2.15
N LEU A 105 -24.10 -7.11 -1.12
CA LEU A 105 -24.17 -8.49 -0.64
C LEU A 105 -25.59 -8.98 -0.96
N THR A 106 -25.71 -10.06 -1.72
CA THR A 106 -27.00 -10.70 -1.99
C THR A 106 -27.42 -11.53 -0.78
N GLU A 107 -28.60 -11.21 -0.22
CA GLU A 107 -29.14 -11.93 0.94
C GLU A 107 -30.66 -12.16 0.84
N ILE A 108 -31.15 -13.09 1.66
CA ILE A 108 -32.58 -13.25 1.93
C ILE A 108 -32.93 -12.47 3.21
N ASP A 109 -33.81 -11.48 3.08
CA ASP A 109 -34.40 -10.75 4.18
C ASP A 109 -35.92 -11.02 4.30
N TYR A 110 -36.57 -10.41 5.29
CA TYR A 110 -38.01 -10.56 5.57
C TYR A 110 -38.51 -12.02 5.51
N VAL A 111 -37.84 -12.94 6.21
CA VAL A 111 -38.23 -14.36 6.26
C VAL A 111 -39.66 -14.50 6.78
N THR A 112 -40.55 -15.06 5.96
CA THR A 112 -41.98 -15.25 6.26
C THR A 112 -42.34 -16.67 6.65
N ALA A 113 -41.55 -17.65 6.20
CA ALA A 113 -41.67 -19.05 6.58
C ALA A 113 -40.28 -19.69 6.64
N LEU A 114 -40.06 -20.56 7.62
CA LEU A 114 -38.84 -21.34 7.77
C LEU A 114 -39.22 -22.67 8.42
N THR A 115 -38.77 -23.78 7.82
CA THR A 115 -39.02 -25.13 8.34
C THR A 115 -37.78 -25.99 8.14
N THR A 116 -37.35 -26.65 9.21
CA THR A 116 -36.31 -27.68 9.13
C THR A 116 -36.92 -28.96 8.56
N ILE A 117 -36.39 -29.42 7.42
CA ILE A 117 -36.81 -30.66 6.74
C ILE A 117 -36.13 -31.85 7.42
N SER A 118 -34.82 -31.75 7.66
CA SER A 118 -34.00 -32.78 8.29
C SER A 118 -32.69 -32.17 8.82
N SER A 119 -31.94 -32.93 9.62
CA SER A 119 -30.72 -32.45 10.28
C SER A 119 -29.57 -33.46 10.13
N GLY A 120 -28.35 -33.01 10.40
CA GLY A 120 -27.14 -33.85 10.30
C GLY A 120 -26.50 -33.87 8.92
N HIS A 121 -26.82 -32.88 8.08
CA HIS A 121 -26.22 -32.69 6.77
C HIS A 121 -24.88 -31.97 6.89
N THR A 122 -24.00 -32.23 5.93
CA THR A 122 -22.71 -31.54 5.78
C THR A 122 -22.55 -31.09 4.34
N VAL A 123 -21.91 -29.94 4.14
CA VAL A 123 -21.54 -29.43 2.82
C VAL A 123 -20.03 -29.52 2.69
N GLU A 124 -19.56 -30.09 1.59
CA GLU A 124 -18.13 -30.13 1.29
C GLU A 124 -17.67 -28.74 0.80
N PRO A 125 -16.69 -28.11 1.49
CA PRO A 125 -16.19 -26.80 1.09
C PRO A 125 -15.48 -26.87 -0.26
N ILE A 126 -15.46 -25.76 -1.00
CA ILE A 126 -14.56 -25.59 -2.14
C ILE A 126 -13.14 -25.40 -1.62
N ILE A 127 -12.20 -26.20 -2.10
CA ILE A 127 -10.79 -26.06 -1.77
C ILE A 127 -10.13 -25.04 -2.71
N LEU A 128 -9.82 -23.86 -2.21
CA LEU A 128 -9.16 -22.82 -2.98
C LEU A 128 -7.70 -23.20 -3.25
N GLY A 129 -7.29 -23.08 -4.52
CA GLY A 129 -6.01 -23.59 -5.04
C GLY A 129 -6.09 -24.98 -5.67
N GLU A 130 -7.19 -25.72 -5.47
CA GLU A 130 -7.42 -27.06 -6.07
C GLU A 130 -8.67 -27.04 -6.96
N ASP A 131 -9.83 -26.73 -6.38
CA ASP A 131 -11.12 -26.71 -7.08
C ASP A 131 -11.32 -25.41 -7.87
N ARG A 132 -10.88 -24.28 -7.29
CA ARG A 132 -10.98 -22.93 -7.87
C ARG A 132 -9.71 -22.16 -7.52
N ILE A 133 -9.15 -21.43 -8.47
CA ILE A 133 -7.91 -20.66 -8.30
C ILE A 133 -8.21 -19.19 -8.54
N PRO A 134 -7.94 -18.29 -7.56
CA PRO A 134 -8.09 -16.86 -7.78
C PRO A 134 -7.22 -16.36 -8.94
N PRO A 135 -7.73 -15.48 -9.82
CA PRO A 135 -6.95 -14.93 -10.92
C PRO A 135 -5.90 -13.94 -10.40
N ARG A 136 -4.89 -13.64 -11.23
CA ARG A 136 -3.78 -12.72 -10.92
C ARG A 136 -3.87 -11.37 -11.65
N ASN A 137 -4.92 -11.14 -12.43
CA ASN A 137 -5.03 -9.94 -13.26
C ASN A 137 -5.55 -8.74 -12.44
N GLN A 138 -6.34 -7.86 -13.05
CA GLN A 138 -6.93 -6.72 -12.36
C GLN A 138 -8.13 -7.15 -11.48
N LEU A 139 -8.61 -6.25 -10.62
CA LEU A 139 -9.75 -6.54 -9.75
C LEU A 139 -11.06 -6.60 -10.55
N SER A 140 -11.18 -5.82 -11.62
CA SER A 140 -12.37 -5.75 -12.46
C SER A 140 -12.04 -5.46 -13.93
N SER A 141 -12.94 -5.86 -14.82
CA SER A 141 -13.02 -5.40 -16.22
C SER A 141 -12.93 -3.88 -16.38
N LEU A 142 -13.40 -3.15 -15.37
CA LEU A 142 -13.62 -1.71 -15.41
C LEU A 142 -12.45 -0.91 -14.81
N ASP A 143 -11.41 -1.59 -14.32
CA ASP A 143 -10.14 -0.97 -13.93
C ASP A 143 -9.34 -0.59 -15.18
N ILE A 144 -9.90 0.34 -15.97
CA ILE A 144 -9.40 0.76 -17.27
C ILE A 144 -8.35 1.86 -17.14
N GLY A 145 -7.43 1.89 -18.11
CA GLY A 145 -6.34 2.85 -18.16
C GLY A 145 -4.99 2.14 -18.09
N ARG A 146 -3.92 2.90 -18.35
CA ARG A 146 -2.57 2.36 -18.43
C ARG A 146 -2.13 1.75 -17.09
N ASP A 147 -2.56 2.34 -15.98
CA ASP A 147 -2.19 1.97 -14.61
C ASP A 147 -3.23 1.02 -13.97
N GLY A 148 -4.18 0.49 -14.75
CA GLY A 148 -5.23 -0.42 -14.27
C GLY A 148 -6.01 0.18 -13.10
N TRP A 149 -6.07 -0.55 -11.99
CA TRP A 149 -6.74 -0.14 -10.75
C TRP A 149 -6.15 1.12 -10.08
N LEU A 150 -4.94 1.53 -10.47
CA LEU A 150 -4.30 2.78 -10.01
C LEU A 150 -4.51 3.95 -10.99
N SER A 151 -5.24 3.75 -12.08
CA SER A 151 -5.45 4.79 -13.08
C SER A 151 -6.23 5.96 -12.52
N VAL A 152 -5.79 7.17 -12.89
CA VAL A 152 -6.46 8.44 -12.59
C VAL A 152 -6.82 9.16 -13.89
N PRO A 153 -7.93 9.93 -13.96
CA PRO A 153 -8.93 10.14 -12.90
C PRO A 153 -9.64 8.84 -12.50
N SER A 154 -9.76 8.61 -11.19
CA SER A 154 -10.46 7.45 -10.61
C SER A 154 -11.99 7.67 -10.58
N ASN A 155 -12.75 6.64 -10.24
CA ASN A 155 -14.22 6.70 -10.07
C ASN A 155 -14.96 7.21 -11.33
N LEU A 156 -14.59 6.65 -12.50
CA LEU A 156 -15.22 7.00 -13.78
C LEU A 156 -16.51 6.24 -14.03
N THR A 157 -16.67 5.08 -13.39
CA THR A 157 -17.87 4.26 -13.45
C THR A 157 -18.07 3.52 -12.13
N LEU A 158 -19.24 2.91 -11.96
CA LEU A 158 -19.57 2.05 -10.82
C LEU A 158 -19.81 0.63 -11.33
N LEU A 159 -19.15 -0.35 -10.72
CA LEU A 159 -19.24 -1.77 -11.09
C LEU A 159 -20.69 -2.25 -11.10
N GLU A 160 -21.43 -1.90 -10.06
CA GLU A 160 -22.85 -2.25 -9.85
C GLU A 160 -23.81 -1.54 -10.81
N SER A 161 -23.43 -0.38 -11.33
CA SER A 161 -24.27 0.34 -12.32
C SER A 161 -24.13 -0.26 -13.73
N VAL A 162 -22.94 -0.77 -14.05
CA VAL A 162 -22.71 -1.51 -15.29
C VAL A 162 -23.23 -2.94 -15.19
N ASN A 163 -23.10 -3.55 -14.00
CA ASN A 163 -23.49 -4.92 -13.66
C ASN A 163 -23.05 -5.96 -14.73
N PRO A 164 -21.75 -6.03 -15.05
CA PRO A 164 -21.27 -6.95 -16.09
C PRO A 164 -21.44 -8.41 -15.65
N SER A 165 -21.60 -9.32 -16.61
CA SER A 165 -21.50 -10.75 -16.32
C SER A 165 -20.11 -11.07 -15.78
N LEU A 166 -20.07 -11.87 -14.70
CA LEU A 166 -18.84 -12.23 -14.03
C LEU A 166 -17.91 -13.03 -14.95
N ARG A 167 -16.61 -12.71 -14.86
CA ARG A 167 -15.50 -13.45 -15.46
C ARG A 167 -14.52 -13.89 -14.36
N PRO A 168 -14.90 -14.90 -13.55
CA PRO A 168 -14.15 -15.27 -12.35
C PRO A 168 -12.76 -15.84 -12.64
N ASP A 169 -12.51 -16.34 -13.84
CA ASP A 169 -11.17 -16.80 -14.25
C ASP A 169 -10.24 -15.64 -14.68
N GLU A 170 -10.80 -14.43 -14.84
CA GLU A 170 -10.06 -13.25 -15.30
C GLU A 170 -9.87 -12.19 -14.22
N PHE A 171 -10.90 -11.88 -13.40
CA PHE A 171 -10.88 -10.74 -12.49
C PHE A 171 -11.15 -11.14 -11.03
N GLY A 172 -10.42 -10.49 -10.11
CA GLY A 172 -10.47 -10.83 -8.69
C GLY A 172 -11.84 -10.66 -8.04
N LEU A 173 -12.53 -9.56 -8.32
CA LEU A 173 -13.85 -9.31 -7.72
C LEU A 173 -14.88 -10.28 -8.26
N ASP A 174 -14.86 -10.53 -9.57
CA ASP A 174 -15.72 -11.52 -10.22
C ASP A 174 -15.51 -12.91 -9.63
N PHE A 175 -14.26 -13.27 -9.29
CA PHE A 175 -13.94 -14.53 -8.61
C PHE A 175 -14.58 -14.62 -7.23
N TRP A 176 -14.36 -13.63 -6.37
CA TRP A 176 -14.86 -13.65 -5.00
C TRP A 176 -16.38 -13.50 -4.95
N GLU A 177 -16.98 -12.72 -5.86
CA GLU A 177 -18.43 -12.63 -6.05
C GLU A 177 -19.05 -13.97 -6.42
N SER A 178 -18.42 -14.72 -7.33
CA SER A 178 -18.91 -16.05 -7.74
C SER A 178 -18.92 -17.10 -6.61
N LEU A 179 -18.28 -16.79 -5.48
CA LEU A 179 -18.21 -17.64 -4.30
C LEU A 179 -19.03 -17.08 -3.13
N GLU A 180 -19.72 -15.94 -3.30
CA GLU A 180 -20.43 -15.27 -2.21
C GLU A 180 -21.40 -16.22 -1.48
N GLY A 181 -21.27 -16.29 -0.17
CA GLY A 181 -22.09 -17.14 0.70
C GLY A 181 -21.67 -18.61 0.76
N GLN A 182 -20.72 -19.07 -0.07
CA GLN A 182 -20.29 -20.47 -0.06
C GLN A 182 -19.28 -20.77 1.03
N LEU A 183 -19.28 -22.02 1.48
CA LEU A 183 -18.25 -22.58 2.33
C LEU A 183 -16.99 -22.91 1.51
N VAL A 184 -15.85 -22.36 1.90
CA VAL A 184 -14.55 -22.55 1.26
C VAL A 184 -13.48 -22.93 2.28
N THR A 185 -12.42 -23.56 1.81
CA THR A 185 -11.20 -23.83 2.60
C THR A 185 -9.99 -23.29 1.86
N VAL A 186 -9.17 -22.50 2.55
CA VAL A 186 -7.80 -22.16 2.13
C VAL A 186 -6.85 -23.01 2.95
N LYS A 187 -6.07 -23.87 2.28
CA LYS A 187 -5.07 -24.72 2.94
C LYS A 187 -3.82 -23.92 3.25
N ALA A 188 -3.35 -24.03 4.50
CA ALA A 188 -2.15 -23.39 5.03
C ALA A 188 -1.84 -21.98 4.46
N PRO A 189 -2.75 -20.98 4.59
CA PRO A 189 -2.55 -19.67 3.99
C PRO A 189 -1.38 -18.92 4.63
N THR A 190 -0.69 -18.11 3.83
CA THR A 190 0.35 -17.18 4.31
C THR A 190 -0.24 -15.79 4.53
N ALA A 191 0.02 -15.20 5.69
CA ALA A 191 -0.35 -13.82 6.00
C ALA A 191 0.48 -12.84 5.19
N ALA A 192 -0.19 -11.95 4.45
CA ALA A 192 0.44 -10.90 3.66
C ALA A 192 0.93 -9.74 4.55
N GLN A 193 0.38 -9.57 5.76
CA GLN A 193 0.69 -8.47 6.66
C GLN A 193 0.24 -8.73 8.11
N PHE A 194 0.45 -7.74 9.00
CA PHE A 194 -0.17 -7.69 10.33
C PHE A 194 -1.71 -7.61 10.23
N PRO A 195 -2.44 -8.15 11.23
CA PRO A 195 -3.87 -7.96 11.32
C PRO A 195 -4.27 -6.49 11.51
N ASP A 196 -5.47 -6.15 11.07
CA ASP A 196 -6.09 -4.86 11.36
C ASP A 196 -6.44 -4.73 12.87
N ARG A 197 -6.96 -3.56 13.25
CA ARG A 197 -7.38 -3.29 14.65
C ARG A 197 -8.51 -4.21 15.16
N PHE A 198 -9.19 -4.93 14.27
CA PHE A 198 -10.26 -5.87 14.59
C PHE A 198 -9.77 -7.33 14.63
N GLY A 199 -8.50 -7.58 14.29
CA GLY A 199 -7.90 -8.92 14.23
C GLY A 199 -8.15 -9.64 12.92
N SER A 200 -8.65 -8.96 11.88
CA SER A 200 -8.77 -9.53 10.54
C SER A 200 -7.40 -9.48 9.86
N VAL A 201 -7.04 -10.47 9.05
CA VAL A 201 -5.71 -10.55 8.42
C VAL A 201 -5.79 -10.93 6.95
N TRP A 202 -5.08 -10.21 6.08
CA TRP A 202 -4.97 -10.54 4.66
C TRP A 202 -4.09 -11.77 4.47
N VAL A 203 -4.56 -12.72 3.66
CA VAL A 203 -3.81 -13.94 3.36
C VAL A 203 -3.88 -14.29 1.88
N TYR A 204 -2.97 -15.14 1.44
CA TYR A 204 -3.05 -15.87 0.18
C TYR A 204 -2.71 -17.34 0.43
N GLY A 205 -3.29 -18.25 -0.35
CA GLY A 205 -3.01 -19.68 -0.25
C GLY A 205 -1.90 -20.15 -1.19
N ASN A 206 -1.75 -21.46 -1.30
CA ASN A 206 -0.77 -22.09 -2.16
C ASN A 206 -1.23 -22.12 -3.64
N TRP A 207 -1.30 -20.95 -4.26
CA TRP A 207 -1.58 -20.75 -5.68
C TRP A 207 -0.61 -19.71 -6.28
N PRO A 208 -0.53 -19.60 -7.63
CA PRO A 208 0.25 -18.55 -8.26
C PRO A 208 -0.19 -17.17 -7.77
N THR A 209 0.79 -16.33 -7.43
CA THR A 209 0.56 -14.99 -6.87
C THR A 209 1.46 -13.97 -7.56
N THR A 210 1.16 -12.69 -7.40
CA THR A 210 1.95 -11.55 -7.91
C THR A 210 2.61 -10.80 -6.76
N GLY A 211 3.65 -10.01 -7.05
CA GLY A 211 4.26 -9.17 -6.02
C GLY A 211 4.98 -9.89 -4.88
N LYS A 212 5.24 -11.21 -4.96
CA LYS A 212 5.81 -11.95 -3.82
C LYS A 212 7.19 -11.41 -3.46
N ASN A 213 7.32 -10.83 -2.28
CA ASN A 213 8.62 -10.43 -1.72
C ASN A 213 9.21 -11.55 -0.84
N GLU A 214 10.47 -11.43 -0.48
CA GLU A 214 11.23 -12.44 0.29
C GLU A 214 10.58 -12.74 1.64
N ARG A 215 9.97 -11.73 2.27
CA ARG A 215 9.25 -11.90 3.54
C ARG A 215 7.92 -12.62 3.41
N GLY A 216 7.35 -12.70 2.21
CA GLY A 216 6.04 -13.28 1.95
C GLY A 216 4.90 -12.26 1.88
N GLY A 217 5.19 -10.96 1.81
CA GLY A 217 4.24 -9.90 1.46
C GLY A 217 3.98 -9.79 -0.05
N ARG A 218 3.21 -8.77 -0.43
CA ARG A 218 2.76 -8.53 -1.81
C ARG A 218 3.05 -7.11 -2.25
N THR A 219 4.18 -6.91 -2.93
CA THR A 219 4.67 -5.60 -3.34
C THR A 219 3.99 -5.11 -4.60
N ILE A 220 3.36 -3.93 -4.52
CA ILE A 220 2.86 -3.23 -5.71
C ILE A 220 4.06 -2.75 -6.52
N HIS A 221 4.14 -3.19 -7.77
CA HIS A 221 5.17 -2.74 -8.71
C HIS A 221 4.66 -2.83 -10.15
N SER A 222 5.38 -2.23 -11.10
CA SER A 222 5.09 -2.39 -12.52
C SER A 222 6.20 -3.21 -13.17
N ASN A 223 5.86 -4.27 -13.91
CA ASN A 223 6.83 -5.07 -14.67
C ASN A 223 7.32 -4.38 -15.95
N GLY A 224 6.71 -3.26 -16.32
CA GLY A 224 7.08 -2.54 -17.52
C GLY A 224 6.08 -1.45 -17.90
N PRO A 225 6.45 -0.59 -18.87
CA PRO A 225 5.66 0.57 -19.27
C PRO A 225 4.28 0.23 -19.85
N ASP A 226 4.03 -1.01 -20.25
CA ASP A 226 2.76 -1.42 -20.86
C ASP A 226 1.94 -2.38 -20.00
N GLU A 227 2.44 -2.74 -18.82
CA GLU A 227 1.75 -3.62 -17.88
C GLU A 227 1.09 -2.82 -16.75
N ALA A 228 -0.18 -3.14 -16.48
CA ALA A 228 -0.87 -2.63 -15.33
C ALA A 228 -0.29 -3.28 -14.05
N PRO A 229 -0.08 -2.51 -12.98
CA PRO A 229 0.41 -3.04 -11.72
C PRO A 229 -0.57 -4.05 -11.12
N PRO A 230 -0.08 -5.06 -10.39
CA PRO A 230 -0.93 -6.04 -9.75
C PRO A 230 -1.74 -5.37 -8.63
N ALA A 231 -3.02 -5.74 -8.54
CA ALA A 231 -3.91 -5.33 -7.46
C ALA A 231 -3.96 -6.34 -6.31
N HIS A 232 -3.17 -7.41 -6.42
CA HIS A 232 -3.20 -8.61 -5.59
C HIS A 232 -4.62 -9.19 -5.40
N PRO A 233 -5.40 -9.36 -6.49
CA PRO A 233 -6.76 -9.94 -6.42
C PRO A 233 -6.81 -11.34 -5.77
N GLU A 234 -5.69 -12.05 -5.75
CA GLU A 234 -5.56 -13.39 -5.22
C GLU A 234 -5.46 -13.46 -3.69
N ALA A 235 -5.40 -12.31 -3.02
CA ALA A 235 -5.43 -12.20 -1.57
C ALA A 235 -6.87 -12.07 -1.06
N ILE A 236 -7.14 -12.60 0.13
CA ILE A 236 -8.46 -12.59 0.78
C ILE A 236 -8.35 -12.22 2.25
N PHE A 237 -9.35 -11.51 2.76
CA PHE A 237 -9.34 -11.04 4.14
C PHE A 237 -9.94 -12.10 5.08
N ILE A 238 -9.18 -12.58 6.06
CA ILE A 238 -9.70 -13.51 7.07
C ILE A 238 -10.36 -12.71 8.17
N GLY A 239 -11.68 -12.77 8.22
CA GLY A 239 -12.51 -12.01 9.15
C GLY A 239 -12.59 -12.62 10.53
N ARG A 240 -13.51 -12.09 11.34
CA ARG A 240 -13.75 -12.59 12.70
C ARG A 240 -14.36 -14.00 12.66
N PRO A 241 -13.84 -14.96 13.46
CA PRO A 241 -14.42 -16.30 13.58
C PRO A 241 -15.87 -16.29 14.09
N MET A 242 -16.70 -17.16 13.51
CA MET A 242 -18.13 -17.25 13.80
C MET A 242 -18.44 -17.90 15.16
N ASP A 243 -17.60 -18.81 15.63
CA ASP A 243 -17.73 -19.45 16.95
C ASP A 243 -17.30 -18.56 18.12
N GLY A 244 -16.81 -17.34 17.84
CA GLY A 244 -16.37 -16.37 18.85
C GLY A 244 -14.94 -16.54 19.33
N THR A 245 -14.18 -17.49 18.79
CA THR A 245 -12.71 -17.55 18.94
C THR A 245 -12.04 -16.31 18.33
N ARG A 246 -10.72 -16.17 18.54
CA ARG A 246 -9.96 -14.99 18.11
C ARG A 246 -8.85 -15.40 17.17
N ASN A 247 -8.76 -14.72 16.04
CA ASN A 247 -7.64 -14.86 15.12
C ASN A 247 -6.31 -14.56 15.82
N PRO A 248 -5.22 -15.21 15.37
CA PRO A 248 -3.90 -15.00 15.92
C PRO A 248 -3.33 -13.65 15.46
N LYS A 249 -2.36 -13.13 16.21
CA LYS A 249 -1.59 -11.95 15.82
C LYS A 249 -0.49 -12.35 14.83
N ALA A 250 -0.88 -12.67 13.60
CA ALA A 250 0.05 -13.01 12.53
C ALA A 250 0.94 -11.82 12.14
N VAL A 251 1.96 -12.10 11.33
CA VAL A 251 2.86 -11.11 10.73
C VAL A 251 3.04 -11.45 9.25
N MET A 252 3.59 -10.52 8.46
CA MET A 252 3.95 -10.81 7.07
C MET A 252 4.84 -12.05 7.00
N GLY A 253 4.42 -13.05 6.21
CA GLY A 253 5.12 -14.31 6.02
C GLY A 253 4.71 -15.44 6.96
N ALA A 254 3.91 -15.18 8.01
CA ALA A 254 3.44 -16.25 8.89
C ALA A 254 2.47 -17.19 8.16
N VAL A 255 2.65 -18.50 8.32
CA VAL A 255 1.74 -19.51 7.76
C VAL A 255 0.71 -19.88 8.82
N LEU A 256 -0.56 -19.85 8.44
CA LEU A 256 -1.68 -20.23 9.29
C LEU A 256 -2.04 -21.70 9.06
N SER A 257 -2.78 -22.30 10.00
CA SER A 257 -3.50 -23.54 9.76
C SER A 257 -4.59 -23.34 8.71
N ASP A 258 -5.13 -24.43 8.16
CA ASP A 258 -6.25 -24.38 7.23
C ASP A 258 -7.39 -23.50 7.76
N VAL A 259 -7.91 -22.64 6.88
CA VAL A 259 -9.02 -21.73 7.19
C VAL A 259 -10.24 -22.20 6.41
N THR A 260 -11.24 -22.71 7.12
CA THR A 260 -12.56 -23.03 6.57
C THR A 260 -13.58 -22.00 7.03
N GLY A 261 -14.34 -21.42 6.10
CA GLY A 261 -15.28 -20.35 6.40
C GLY A 261 -16.18 -20.01 5.22
N VAL A 262 -17.11 -19.08 5.43
CA VAL A 262 -17.98 -18.60 4.35
C VAL A 262 -17.43 -17.33 3.71
N VAL A 263 -17.52 -17.23 2.39
CA VAL A 263 -17.18 -16.00 1.67
C VAL A 263 -18.30 -14.98 1.85
N ALA A 264 -17.98 -13.74 2.17
CA ALA A 264 -18.96 -12.66 2.29
C ALA A 264 -18.34 -11.31 1.97
N TYR A 265 -19.07 -10.45 1.25
CA TYR A 265 -18.69 -9.05 1.11
C TYR A 265 -19.16 -8.22 2.33
N GLN A 266 -18.24 -7.47 2.93
CA GLN A 266 -18.57 -6.53 4.01
C GLN A 266 -17.47 -5.47 4.17
N PHE A 267 -17.83 -4.29 4.68
CA PHE A 267 -16.86 -3.24 5.01
C PHE A 267 -15.89 -2.87 3.87
N GLY A 268 -16.34 -3.00 2.62
CA GLY A 268 -15.56 -2.66 1.43
C GLY A 268 -14.68 -3.78 0.87
N TYR A 269 -14.70 -4.99 1.43
CA TYR A 269 -13.86 -6.10 1.00
C TYR A 269 -14.60 -7.44 1.01
N TYR A 270 -14.13 -8.40 0.23
CA TYR A 270 -14.48 -9.81 0.42
C TYR A 270 -13.71 -10.39 1.61
N TYR A 271 -14.42 -11.15 2.42
CA TYR A 271 -13.89 -11.88 3.56
C TYR A 271 -14.13 -13.36 3.40
N ILE A 272 -13.24 -14.18 3.95
CA ILE A 272 -13.62 -15.48 4.50
C ILE A 272 -13.90 -15.26 5.98
N LEU A 273 -15.13 -15.57 6.41
CA LEU A 273 -15.53 -15.59 7.81
C LEU A 273 -15.29 -16.98 8.37
N PRO A 274 -14.21 -17.20 9.16
CA PRO A 274 -13.84 -18.54 9.59
C PRO A 274 -14.91 -19.14 10.48
N LEU A 275 -15.16 -20.44 10.35
CA LEU A 275 -16.01 -21.15 11.31
C LEU A 275 -15.37 -21.16 12.71
N THR A 276 -14.04 -21.29 12.75
CA THR A 276 -13.21 -21.19 13.95
C THR A 276 -11.90 -20.46 13.61
N ALA A 277 -11.25 -19.87 14.61
CA ALA A 277 -9.98 -19.18 14.43
C ALA A 277 -8.90 -20.15 13.92
N PRO A 278 -8.09 -19.74 12.93
CA PRO A 278 -6.87 -20.47 12.62
C PRO A 278 -5.80 -20.27 13.70
N GLU A 279 -4.77 -21.10 13.65
CA GLU A 279 -3.54 -20.93 14.43
C GLU A 279 -2.38 -20.55 13.52
N VAL A 280 -1.29 -19.98 14.06
CA VAL A 280 -0.04 -19.82 13.32
C VAL A 280 0.75 -21.10 13.44
N VAL A 281 1.02 -21.77 12.31
CA VAL A 281 1.77 -23.03 12.25
C VAL A 281 3.25 -22.82 11.91
N GLU A 282 3.58 -21.71 11.26
CA GLU A 282 4.96 -21.34 10.93
C GLU A 282 5.15 -19.82 11.08
N TRP A 283 6.25 -19.42 11.72
CA TRP A 283 6.65 -18.02 11.85
C TRP A 283 7.82 -17.74 10.91
N PRO A 284 7.90 -16.55 10.30
CA PRO A 284 9.07 -16.14 9.55
C PRO A 284 10.26 -15.88 10.49
N ASP A 285 11.46 -15.75 9.92
CA ASP A 285 12.61 -15.25 10.66
C ASP A 285 12.36 -13.80 11.12
N PHE A 286 12.74 -13.46 12.35
CA PHE A 286 12.57 -12.13 12.91
C PHE A 286 13.87 -11.33 12.95
N ASP A 287 14.98 -11.92 12.56
CA ASP A 287 16.24 -11.20 12.43
C ASP A 287 16.18 -10.33 11.17
N VAL A 288 16.22 -9.01 11.36
CA VAL A 288 16.21 -8.04 10.26
C VAL A 288 17.66 -7.69 9.91
N PRO A 289 18.13 -7.99 8.68
CA PRO A 289 19.46 -7.59 8.25
C PRO A 289 19.68 -6.09 8.38
N SER A 290 20.85 -5.69 8.85
CA SER A 290 21.34 -4.33 8.65
C SER A 290 21.74 -4.14 7.19
N SER A 291 21.83 -2.88 6.76
CA SER A 291 22.27 -2.57 5.41
C SER A 291 23.68 -3.10 5.15
N THR A 292 23.96 -3.60 3.94
CA THR A 292 25.31 -3.96 3.53
C THR A 292 26.13 -2.74 3.07
N LEU A 293 25.47 -1.58 2.93
CA LEU A 293 26.08 -0.31 2.52
C LEU A 293 26.86 0.32 3.68
N ASN A 294 28.09 -0.19 3.86
CA ASN A 294 29.07 0.35 4.79
C ASN A 294 29.56 1.76 4.40
N TYR A 295 30.21 2.44 5.35
CA TYR A 295 30.82 3.74 5.13
C TYR A 295 31.79 3.72 3.95
N THR A 296 31.73 4.76 3.12
CA THR A 296 32.67 4.99 2.01
C THR A 296 33.70 6.04 2.41
N THR A 297 34.96 5.80 2.07
CA THR A 297 36.03 6.80 2.23
C THR A 297 36.19 7.67 0.99
N HIS A 298 35.41 7.43 -0.06
CA HIS A 298 35.57 8.16 -1.32
C HIS A 298 34.94 9.56 -1.20
N PRO A 299 35.67 10.64 -1.50
CA PRO A 299 35.20 12.02 -1.28
C PRO A 299 33.95 12.39 -2.08
N CYS A 300 33.74 11.76 -3.25
CA CYS A 300 32.55 11.98 -4.09
C CYS A 300 31.36 11.06 -3.83
N GLN A 301 31.44 10.14 -2.87
CA GLN A 301 30.30 9.31 -2.51
C GLN A 301 29.71 9.78 -1.19
N ILE A 302 28.40 9.94 -1.16
CA ILE A 302 27.65 10.17 0.07
C ILE A 302 26.70 9.01 0.31
N ARG A 303 26.44 8.72 1.57
CA ARG A 303 25.35 7.85 1.98
C ARG A 303 24.22 8.69 2.54
N ILE A 304 23.04 8.53 1.99
CA ILE A 304 21.82 9.16 2.47
C ILE A 304 20.92 8.13 3.14
N GLY A 305 20.18 8.53 4.17
CA GLY A 305 19.05 7.80 4.70
C GLY A 305 17.75 8.55 4.44
N ASP A 306 16.66 7.85 4.16
CA ASP A 306 15.31 8.42 4.09
C ASP A 306 14.43 7.71 5.11
N TYR A 307 13.82 8.47 6.03
CA TYR A 307 13.06 7.89 7.13
C TYR A 307 11.94 8.79 7.65
N ASN A 308 10.71 8.38 7.39
CA ASN A 308 9.53 8.89 8.07
C ASN A 308 9.50 8.31 9.51
N VAL A 309 9.49 9.17 10.53
CA VAL A 309 9.61 8.76 11.94
C VAL A 309 8.31 8.85 12.76
N GLU A 310 7.15 8.87 12.09
CA GLU A 310 5.80 8.75 12.69
C GLU A 310 5.50 9.74 13.85
N ASN A 311 5.09 10.98 13.52
CA ASN A 311 4.65 12.01 14.46
C ASN A 311 5.60 12.21 15.67
N MET A 312 6.91 12.33 15.41
CA MET A 312 7.92 12.40 16.47
C MET A 312 7.94 13.75 17.18
N ASN A 313 7.82 13.76 18.52
CA ASN A 313 8.02 14.92 19.39
C ASN A 313 9.04 14.58 20.49
N PRO A 314 9.47 15.53 21.36
CA PRO A 314 10.57 15.28 22.31
C PRO A 314 10.28 14.19 23.36
N ARG A 315 9.02 13.76 23.49
CA ARG A 315 8.57 12.73 24.45
C ARG A 315 8.24 11.40 23.78
N SER A 316 8.43 11.27 22.47
CA SER A 316 8.14 10.04 21.73
C SER A 316 8.99 8.87 22.25
N TYR A 317 8.31 7.80 22.67
CA TYR A 317 8.95 6.60 23.24
C TYR A 317 9.83 5.85 22.22
N HIS A 318 9.56 6.03 20.92
CA HIS A 318 10.28 5.37 19.84
C HIS A 318 11.61 6.06 19.45
N ILE A 319 11.94 7.26 19.97
CA ILE A 319 13.20 7.96 19.65
C ILE A 319 14.44 7.07 19.80
N PRO A 320 14.63 6.32 20.91
CA PRO A 320 15.80 5.45 21.05
C PRO A 320 15.84 4.33 20.00
N LYS A 321 14.68 3.85 19.54
CA LYS A 321 14.60 2.78 18.53
C LYS A 321 14.91 3.33 17.13
N ILE A 322 14.35 4.48 16.75
CA ILE A 322 14.72 5.19 15.52
C ILE A 322 16.23 5.50 15.49
N ALA A 323 16.77 6.01 16.60
CA ALA A 323 18.19 6.28 16.73
C ALA A 323 19.05 5.01 16.54
N SER A 324 18.61 3.88 17.10
CA SER A 324 19.24 2.57 16.89
C SER A 324 19.17 2.12 15.43
N HIS A 325 18.06 2.33 14.74
CA HIS A 325 17.94 2.03 13.31
C HIS A 325 18.96 2.85 12.50
N ILE A 326 19.02 4.16 12.71
CA ILE A 326 19.97 5.04 12.02
C ILE A 326 21.42 4.64 12.33
N ALA A 327 21.73 4.35 13.60
CA ALA A 327 23.10 4.02 14.02
C ALA A 327 23.58 2.64 13.55
N HIS A 328 22.74 1.61 13.69
CA HIS A 328 23.15 0.22 13.55
C HIS A 328 22.64 -0.44 12.27
N HIS A 329 21.43 -0.11 11.81
CA HIS A 329 20.88 -0.69 10.59
C HIS A 329 21.23 0.12 9.33
N LEU A 330 21.22 1.46 9.43
CA LEU A 330 21.63 2.36 8.33
C LEU A 330 23.10 2.77 8.42
N HIS A 331 23.79 2.31 9.47
CA HIS A 331 25.22 2.52 9.71
C HIS A 331 25.67 3.99 9.80
N THR A 332 24.82 4.93 10.23
CA THR A 332 25.05 6.39 10.33
C THR A 332 25.27 7.12 8.98
N PRO A 333 24.23 7.29 8.14
CA PRO A 333 24.31 8.02 6.87
C PRO A 333 24.85 9.45 6.98
N ASP A 334 25.51 9.98 5.95
CA ASP A 334 26.05 11.35 5.92
C ASP A 334 24.94 12.40 6.03
N ILE A 335 23.82 12.14 5.37
CA ILE A 335 22.59 12.96 5.45
C ILE A 335 21.42 12.01 5.70
N VAL A 336 20.48 12.41 6.56
CA VAL A 336 19.21 11.72 6.74
C VAL A 336 18.08 12.70 6.40
N PHE A 337 17.26 12.34 5.43
CA PHE A 337 15.99 12.95 5.09
C PHE A 337 14.98 12.42 6.11
N VAL A 338 14.47 13.31 6.97
CA VAL A 338 13.54 12.91 8.04
C VAL A 338 12.21 13.62 7.86
N GLN A 339 11.13 12.85 7.82
CA GLN A 339 9.76 13.36 7.75
C GLN A 339 9.05 13.16 9.10
N GLU A 340 7.82 13.67 9.26
CA GLU A 340 7.01 13.45 10.47
C GLU A 340 7.60 14.03 11.78
N ILE A 341 8.47 15.04 11.68
CA ILE A 341 8.95 15.77 12.86
C ILE A 341 7.86 16.71 13.35
N GLN A 342 7.51 16.61 14.63
CA GLN A 342 6.63 17.53 15.38
C GLN A 342 7.41 18.66 16.05
N ASP A 343 6.72 19.74 16.43
CA ASP A 343 7.32 20.82 17.21
C ASP A 343 7.63 20.36 18.65
N ASP A 344 8.19 21.27 19.43
CA ASP A 344 8.63 21.04 20.79
C ASP A 344 7.48 20.73 21.78
N SER A 345 6.23 21.04 21.42
CA SER A 345 5.04 20.76 22.24
C SER A 345 4.27 19.51 21.76
N GLY A 346 4.57 18.99 20.56
CA GLY A 346 3.95 17.80 19.98
C GLY A 346 2.53 18.13 19.51
N ALA A 347 1.56 17.25 19.72
CA ALA A 347 0.17 17.50 19.32
C ALA A 347 -0.55 18.64 20.07
N ARG A 348 0.13 19.42 20.92
CA ARG A 348 -0.48 20.48 21.72
C ARG A 348 -0.53 21.76 20.90
N ASN A 349 -1.73 22.21 20.55
CA ASN A 349 -1.93 23.48 19.87
C ASN A 349 -1.72 24.68 20.83
N ASP A 350 -0.49 25.11 21.03
CA ASP A 350 -0.09 26.22 21.92
C ASP A 350 0.76 27.32 21.25
N GLY A 351 0.82 27.34 19.92
CA GLY A 351 1.53 28.34 19.11
C GLY A 351 3.03 28.13 19.01
N VAL A 352 3.58 27.05 19.59
CA VAL A 352 4.98 26.67 19.42
C VAL A 352 5.18 26.04 18.05
N VAL A 353 6.13 26.57 17.26
CA VAL A 353 6.45 26.03 15.92
C VAL A 353 7.85 25.43 15.82
N SER A 354 8.72 25.76 16.79
CA SER A 354 10.10 25.26 16.81
C SER A 354 10.14 23.76 17.09
N ALA A 355 11.00 23.04 16.36
CA ALA A 355 11.25 21.60 16.54
C ALA A 355 12.65 21.33 17.14
N ASN A 356 13.30 22.35 17.70
CA ASN A 356 14.67 22.27 18.19
C ASN A 356 14.85 21.22 19.30
N ARG A 357 13.92 21.10 20.24
CA ARG A 357 13.98 20.05 21.28
C ARG A 357 13.72 18.68 20.69
N THR A 358 12.83 18.56 19.72
CA THR A 358 12.53 17.28 19.04
C THR A 358 13.77 16.76 18.33
N LEU A 359 14.34 17.57 17.43
CA LEU A 359 15.51 17.20 16.64
C LEU A 359 16.75 16.99 17.52
N ARG A 360 16.93 17.82 18.57
CA ARG A 360 18.02 17.66 19.53
C ARG A 360 17.90 16.36 20.33
N ALA A 361 16.69 15.95 20.70
CA ALA A 361 16.47 14.65 21.34
C ALA A 361 16.87 13.48 20.42
N LEU A 362 16.52 13.57 19.13
CA LEU A 362 16.89 12.57 18.13
C LEU A 362 18.40 12.47 17.90
N VAL A 363 19.09 13.58 17.61
CA VAL A 363 20.56 13.54 17.37
C VAL A 363 21.34 13.11 18.62
N ASN A 364 20.90 13.48 19.82
CA ASN A 364 21.49 12.99 21.07
C ASN A 364 21.30 11.47 21.23
N ALA A 365 20.13 10.96 20.86
CA ALA A 365 19.88 9.53 20.89
C ALA A 365 20.74 8.78 19.85
N ILE A 366 20.90 9.32 18.65
CA ILE A 366 21.78 8.76 17.60
C ILE A 366 23.24 8.75 18.08
N LYS A 367 23.72 9.86 18.65
CA LYS A 367 25.07 9.95 19.22
C LYS A 367 25.30 8.88 20.29
N LYS A 368 24.31 8.65 21.16
CA LYS A 368 24.38 7.60 22.18
C LYS A 368 24.40 6.20 21.56
N ALA A 369 23.52 5.92 20.58
CA ALA A 369 23.41 4.60 19.96
C ALA A 369 24.66 4.25 19.13
N SER A 370 25.16 5.20 18.33
CA SER A 370 26.34 5.04 17.48
C SER A 370 27.66 4.97 18.23
N GLY A 371 27.68 5.27 19.54
CA GLY A 371 28.90 5.35 20.33
C GLY A 371 29.69 6.66 20.14
N GLY A 372 29.11 7.67 19.50
CA GLY A 372 29.68 9.02 19.47
C GLY A 372 29.52 9.82 18.18
N VAL A 373 28.89 9.28 17.13
CA VAL A 373 28.71 10.02 15.86
C VAL A 373 27.80 11.23 16.11
N GLU A 374 28.27 12.42 15.72
CA GLU A 374 27.55 13.66 15.90
C GLU A 374 26.77 14.01 14.64
N TYR A 375 25.51 14.40 14.83
CA TYR A 375 24.68 14.96 13.78
C TYR A 375 24.30 16.38 14.16
N GLU A 376 24.42 17.27 13.20
CA GLU A 376 23.70 18.54 13.20
C GLU A 376 22.36 18.36 12.47
N PHE A 377 21.46 19.32 12.64
CA PHE A 377 20.16 19.29 11.98
C PHE A 377 19.77 20.65 11.43
N VAL A 378 18.93 20.66 10.40
CA VAL A 378 18.38 21.88 9.84
C VAL A 378 16.95 21.67 9.35
N ASN A 379 16.10 22.68 9.55
CA ASN A 379 14.72 22.73 9.07
C ASN A 379 14.30 24.19 8.88
N VAL A 380 13.11 24.39 8.30
CA VAL A 380 12.43 25.70 8.30
C VAL A 380 11.16 25.59 9.12
N GLU A 381 11.03 26.41 10.16
CA GLU A 381 9.84 26.47 11.02
C GLU A 381 8.61 26.87 10.18
N PRO A 382 7.48 26.17 10.34
CA PRO A 382 6.22 26.58 9.72
C PRO A 382 5.60 27.76 10.46
N GLU A 383 4.57 28.36 9.85
CA GLU A 383 3.60 29.14 10.62
C GLU A 383 2.64 28.22 11.37
N ASP A 384 2.20 28.66 12.55
CA ASP A 384 1.34 27.86 13.42
C ASP A 384 0.05 27.42 12.70
N ASN A 385 -0.18 26.11 12.69
CA ASN A 385 -1.31 25.42 12.06
C ASN A 385 -1.46 25.66 10.54
N LYS A 386 -0.37 26.03 9.83
CA LYS A 386 -0.40 26.28 8.38
C LYS A 386 0.14 25.15 7.51
N ASP A 387 0.80 24.17 8.10
CA ASP A 387 1.27 22.96 7.42
C ASP A 387 0.37 21.79 7.81
N GLY A 388 0.25 20.79 6.93
CA GLY A 388 -0.55 19.58 7.15
C GLY A 388 0.02 18.62 8.20
N GLY A 389 -0.71 17.54 8.47
CA GLY A 389 -0.31 16.50 9.43
C GLY A 389 -1.21 16.49 10.67
N GLN A 390 -0.69 16.02 11.80
CA GLN A 390 -1.44 16.01 13.07
C GLN A 390 -1.77 17.46 13.50
N PRO A 391 -3.04 17.80 13.75
CA PRO A 391 -3.43 19.12 14.23
C PRO A 391 -2.65 19.55 15.47
N GLY A 392 -2.18 20.81 15.49
CA GLY A 392 -1.38 21.37 16.57
C GLY A 392 0.09 20.95 16.60
N GLY A 393 0.51 19.94 15.81
CA GLY A 393 1.89 19.45 15.82
C GLY A 393 2.83 20.13 14.83
N ASN A 394 2.31 21.01 13.96
CA ASN A 394 3.06 21.82 13.00
C ASN A 394 4.02 21.01 12.09
N ILE A 395 3.64 19.78 11.71
CA ILE A 395 4.55 18.76 11.13
C ILE A 395 5.42 19.30 9.98
N ARG A 396 6.70 18.91 9.97
CA ARG A 396 7.65 19.31 8.92
C ARG A 396 8.62 18.19 8.55
N VAL A 397 9.34 18.43 7.45
CA VAL A 397 10.54 17.69 7.09
C VAL A 397 11.80 18.38 7.65
N ALA A 398 12.87 17.62 7.84
CA ALA A 398 14.16 18.10 8.31
C ALA A 398 15.31 17.30 7.69
N TYR A 399 16.52 17.84 7.76
CA TYR A 399 17.74 17.08 7.52
C TYR A 399 18.49 16.87 8.84
N LEU A 400 19.01 15.66 9.03
CA LEU A 400 20.15 15.42 9.92
C LEU A 400 21.39 15.26 9.04
N TYR A 401 22.52 15.82 9.42
CA TYR A 401 23.75 15.65 8.64
C TYR A 401 24.99 15.56 9.53
N ARG A 402 26.01 14.85 9.03
CA ARG A 402 27.32 14.70 9.67
C ARG A 402 28.23 15.87 9.24
N PRO A 403 28.52 16.85 10.12
CA PRO A 403 29.24 18.07 9.74
C PRO A 403 30.69 17.82 9.29
N GLU A 404 31.26 16.66 9.62
CA GLU A 404 32.58 16.22 9.15
C GLU A 404 32.57 15.66 7.72
N GLN A 405 31.40 15.36 7.16
CA GLN A 405 31.23 14.76 5.83
C GLN A 405 30.65 15.75 4.82
N VAL A 406 29.74 16.62 5.27
CA VAL A 406 29.05 17.60 4.41
C VAL A 406 28.75 18.86 5.22
N SER A 407 28.69 20.00 4.52
CA SER A 407 28.22 21.26 5.08
C SER A 407 27.19 21.89 4.15
N LEU A 408 26.34 22.77 4.70
CA LEU A 408 25.49 23.62 3.86
C LEU A 408 26.37 24.66 3.15
N VAL A 409 26.10 24.90 1.87
CA VAL A 409 26.66 26.08 1.18
C VAL A 409 26.27 27.33 1.98
N PRO A 410 27.22 28.23 2.31
CA PRO A 410 26.93 29.40 3.12
C PRO A 410 25.78 30.24 2.55
N GLY A 411 24.81 30.62 3.39
CA GLY A 411 23.63 31.37 2.96
C GLY A 411 22.70 31.72 4.12
N SER A 412 21.56 32.32 3.80
CA SER A 412 20.51 32.62 4.78
C SER A 412 19.48 31.50 4.83
N ILE A 413 19.10 31.05 6.01
CA ILE A 413 18.00 30.09 6.17
C ILE A 413 16.68 30.79 5.79
N GLY A 414 15.82 30.08 5.05
CA GLY A 414 14.50 30.58 4.68
C GLY A 414 13.52 30.65 5.86
N ASN A 415 12.34 31.20 5.62
CA ASN A 415 11.24 31.21 6.60
C ASN A 415 10.00 30.48 6.03
N ALA A 416 8.91 30.49 6.80
CA ALA A 416 7.70 29.75 6.46
C ALA A 416 7.02 30.16 5.15
N THR A 417 7.21 31.40 4.67
CA THR A 417 6.45 32.02 3.56
C THR A 417 7.31 32.41 2.36
N LEU A 418 8.64 32.48 2.51
CA LEU A 418 9.54 32.84 1.42
C LEU A 418 9.96 31.61 0.61
N SER A 419 9.77 31.69 -0.72
CA SER A 419 10.28 30.70 -1.66
C SER A 419 11.80 30.79 -1.78
N THR A 420 12.47 29.64 -1.73
CA THR A 420 13.85 29.53 -2.24
C THR A 420 13.85 29.27 -3.74
N VAL A 421 14.81 29.87 -4.45
CA VAL A 421 15.00 29.69 -5.88
C VAL A 421 16.48 29.42 -6.19
N PRO A 422 16.79 28.59 -7.20
CA PRO A 422 18.15 28.44 -7.68
C PRO A 422 18.67 29.73 -8.31
N LEU A 423 19.90 30.09 -8.01
CA LEU A 423 20.61 31.27 -8.52
C LEU A 423 22.05 30.89 -8.87
N VAL A 424 22.77 31.80 -9.54
CA VAL A 424 24.21 31.64 -9.83
C VAL A 424 24.98 32.68 -9.03
N ASP A 425 25.98 32.24 -8.28
CA ASP A 425 26.87 33.12 -7.53
C ASP A 425 27.87 33.85 -8.45
N TRP A 426 28.68 34.73 -7.86
CA TRP A 426 29.65 35.54 -8.62
C TRP A 426 30.79 34.71 -9.24
N GLU A 427 31.00 33.47 -8.79
CA GLU A 427 31.98 32.51 -9.32
C GLU A 427 31.38 31.62 -10.43
N GLY A 428 30.08 31.75 -10.69
CA GLY A 428 29.38 30.93 -11.68
C GLY A 428 28.84 29.61 -11.14
N ASN A 429 28.90 29.38 -9.83
CA ASN A 429 28.36 28.17 -9.21
C ASN A 429 26.88 28.35 -8.85
N VAL A 430 26.08 27.29 -8.98
CA VAL A 430 24.69 27.34 -8.55
C VAL A 430 24.59 27.36 -7.02
N GLU A 431 23.70 28.20 -6.50
CA GLU A 431 23.33 28.30 -5.09
C GLU A 431 21.80 28.45 -4.94
N LEU A 432 21.33 28.58 -3.70
CA LEU A 432 19.91 28.82 -3.39
C LEU A 432 19.74 30.17 -2.71
N SER A 433 18.70 30.94 -3.08
CA SER A 433 18.40 32.24 -2.47
C SER A 433 18.18 32.16 -0.94
N TYR A 434 17.68 31.02 -0.47
CA TYR A 434 17.69 30.62 0.93
C TYR A 434 18.20 29.18 1.06
N ASN A 435 19.17 28.94 1.95
CA ASN A 435 19.79 27.63 2.14
C ASN A 435 19.83 27.20 3.62
N PRO A 436 19.05 26.18 4.03
CA PRO A 436 17.97 25.58 3.25
C PRO A 436 16.76 26.51 3.16
N GLY A 437 15.83 26.20 2.25
CA GLY A 437 14.61 26.98 2.06
C GLY A 437 13.43 26.17 1.53
N ARG A 438 12.22 26.72 1.65
CA ARG A 438 10.98 26.06 1.22
C ARG A 438 10.72 26.30 -0.26
N ILE A 439 10.17 25.30 -0.95
CA ILE A 439 9.76 25.41 -2.35
C ILE A 439 8.33 25.93 -2.41
N GLU A 440 8.15 27.12 -2.99
CA GLU A 440 6.85 27.78 -3.22
C GLU A 440 5.84 27.61 -2.07
N PRO A 441 6.15 28.01 -0.82
CA PRO A 441 5.36 27.65 0.35
C PRO A 441 3.93 28.24 0.38
N GLU A 442 3.60 29.20 -0.49
CA GLU A 442 2.25 29.76 -0.62
C GLU A 442 1.42 29.10 -1.76
N HIS A 443 2.00 28.16 -2.51
CA HIS A 443 1.30 27.47 -3.59
C HIS A 443 0.17 26.57 -3.02
N SER A 444 -1.00 26.56 -3.66
CA SER A 444 -2.19 25.82 -3.19
C SER A 444 -1.99 24.30 -3.14
N ALA A 445 -0.99 23.78 -3.85
CA ALA A 445 -0.55 22.38 -3.74
C ALA A 445 -0.23 21.97 -2.29
N TRP A 446 0.16 22.92 -1.44
CA TRP A 446 0.57 22.66 -0.06
C TRP A 446 -0.55 22.83 0.97
N GLU A 447 -1.79 23.13 0.54
CA GLU A 447 -2.93 23.20 1.45
C GLU A 447 -3.14 21.87 2.18
N GLU A 448 -3.01 21.91 3.51
CA GLU A 448 -3.06 20.75 4.41
C GLU A 448 -1.96 19.70 4.12
N ALA A 449 -0.81 20.14 3.60
CA ALA A 449 0.37 19.30 3.36
C ALA A 449 1.64 19.90 3.96
N ARG A 450 2.72 19.12 4.00
CA ARG A 450 4.03 19.61 4.45
C ARG A 450 4.72 20.24 3.24
N LYS A 451 5.38 21.38 3.44
CA LYS A 451 6.12 22.07 2.38
C LYS A 451 7.51 21.45 2.23
N PRO A 452 8.00 21.19 1.00
CA PRO A 452 9.34 20.63 0.78
C PRO A 452 10.47 21.53 1.28
N LEU A 453 11.60 20.92 1.63
CA LEU A 453 12.82 21.61 2.05
C LEU A 453 13.97 21.34 1.10
N ALA A 454 14.39 22.36 0.35
CA ALA A 454 15.54 22.30 -0.53
C ALA A 454 16.82 22.76 0.19
N ALA A 455 17.94 22.10 -0.09
CA ALA A 455 19.25 22.44 0.45
C ALA A 455 20.35 22.28 -0.62
N ALA A 456 21.31 23.20 -0.61
CA ALA A 456 22.57 23.09 -1.33
C ALA A 456 23.67 22.69 -0.33
N TRP A 457 24.36 21.60 -0.64
CA TRP A 457 25.41 21.04 0.18
C TRP A 457 26.75 21.19 -0.50
N GLN A 458 27.82 21.16 0.30
CA GLN A 458 29.19 21.17 -0.13
C GLN A 458 29.96 20.02 0.54
N LEU A 459 30.72 19.28 -0.27
CA LEU A 459 31.68 18.28 0.19
C LEU A 459 32.98 18.96 0.68
N PRO A 460 33.84 18.27 1.44
CA PRO A 460 35.14 18.81 1.84
C PRO A 460 36.04 19.22 0.68
N SER A 461 35.83 18.63 -0.52
CA SER A 461 36.52 19.02 -1.77
C SER A 461 36.08 20.38 -2.31
N GLY A 462 34.91 20.88 -1.89
CA GLY A 462 34.26 22.06 -2.44
C GLY A 462 33.15 21.76 -3.45
N ASP A 463 33.03 20.51 -3.92
CA ASP A 463 31.97 20.09 -4.84
C ASP A 463 30.59 20.26 -4.23
N ARG A 464 29.64 20.78 -5.03
CA ARG A 464 28.26 21.05 -4.59
C ARG A 464 27.28 20.02 -5.11
N PHE A 465 26.28 19.69 -4.30
CA PHE A 465 25.12 18.90 -4.70
C PHE A 465 23.86 19.42 -3.99
N PHE A 466 22.69 19.02 -4.48
CA PHE A 466 21.41 19.58 -4.05
C PHE A 466 20.45 18.48 -3.63
N THR A 467 19.68 18.75 -2.58
CA THR A 467 18.67 17.84 -2.08
C THR A 467 17.32 18.52 -1.92
N VAL A 468 16.24 17.78 -2.09
CA VAL A 468 14.87 18.19 -1.76
C VAL A 468 14.21 17.11 -0.92
N ASN A 469 13.82 17.44 0.31
CA ASN A 469 13.10 16.55 1.21
C ASN A 469 11.61 16.84 1.10
N VAL A 470 10.81 15.82 0.78
CA VAL A 470 9.37 15.93 0.57
C VAL A 470 8.57 15.12 1.58
N HIS A 471 7.34 15.57 1.84
CA HIS A 471 6.29 14.76 2.47
C HIS A 471 4.95 15.18 1.86
N PHE A 472 4.47 14.42 0.88
CA PHE A 472 3.26 14.73 0.11
C PHE A 472 1.96 14.34 0.83
N SER A 473 0.82 14.79 0.30
CA SER A 473 -0.48 14.52 0.92
C SER A 473 -0.82 13.03 0.96
N SER A 474 -1.18 12.53 2.15
CA SER A 474 -1.63 11.16 2.35
C SER A 474 -2.78 10.74 1.43
N LYS A 475 -2.90 9.43 1.18
CA LYS A 475 -4.01 8.83 0.41
C LYS A 475 -5.34 8.76 1.17
N ARG A 476 -5.57 9.65 2.16
CA ARG A 476 -6.85 9.73 2.90
C ARG A 476 -8.00 9.97 1.92
N PHE A 477 -9.18 9.46 2.30
CA PHE A 477 -10.40 9.48 1.46
C PHE A 477 -10.33 8.60 0.21
N SER A 478 -9.34 7.71 0.10
CA SER A 478 -9.39 6.61 -0.88
C SER A 478 -10.54 5.66 -0.54
N SER A 479 -11.14 5.06 -1.57
CA SER A 479 -12.06 3.93 -1.39
C SER A 479 -11.26 2.66 -1.17
N SER A 480 -11.93 1.60 -0.73
CA SER A 480 -11.36 0.25 -0.84
C SER A 480 -10.99 -0.05 -2.32
N PRO A 481 -9.87 -0.74 -2.58
CA PRO A 481 -9.59 -1.30 -3.91
C PRO A 481 -10.70 -2.24 -4.41
N GLN A 482 -11.42 -2.89 -3.49
CA GLN A 482 -12.54 -3.79 -3.76
C GLN A 482 -13.92 -3.09 -3.67
N GLY A 483 -13.95 -1.75 -3.73
CA GLY A 483 -15.19 -0.96 -3.70
C GLY A 483 -15.93 -0.88 -5.03
N ASN A 484 -17.03 -0.14 -5.07
CA ASN A 484 -17.89 -0.03 -6.27
C ASN A 484 -17.29 0.87 -7.36
N ALA A 485 -16.58 1.93 -6.98
CA ALA A 485 -15.94 2.86 -7.91
C ALA A 485 -14.83 2.21 -8.75
N ARG A 486 -14.82 2.49 -10.06
CA ARG A 486 -13.87 1.92 -11.01
C ARG A 486 -13.23 2.97 -11.92
N PRO A 487 -11.88 3.06 -11.99
CA PRO A 487 -10.93 2.50 -11.02
C PRO A 487 -11.22 2.99 -9.58
N PRO A 488 -10.76 2.28 -8.52
CA PRO A 488 -10.91 2.71 -7.14
C PRO A 488 -10.47 4.15 -6.89
N VAL A 489 -11.15 4.86 -5.98
CA VAL A 489 -10.83 6.26 -5.66
C VAL A 489 -9.43 6.35 -5.08
N ASN A 490 -8.52 7.02 -5.80
CA ASN A 490 -7.19 7.36 -5.29
C ASN A 490 -7.25 8.71 -4.58
N GLY A 491 -7.56 8.72 -3.28
CA GLY A 491 -7.80 9.94 -2.51
C GLY A 491 -6.62 10.93 -2.57
N GLY A 492 -6.91 12.18 -2.91
CA GLY A 492 -5.92 13.27 -2.95
C GLY A 492 -4.91 13.20 -4.10
N PHE A 493 -5.15 12.41 -5.14
CA PHE A 493 -4.20 12.26 -6.26
C PHE A 493 -3.95 13.59 -7.00
N GLU A 494 -4.95 14.48 -7.12
CA GLU A 494 -4.77 15.78 -7.78
C GLU A 494 -3.83 16.67 -6.98
N LYS A 495 -3.95 16.66 -5.65
CA LYS A 495 -3.02 17.37 -4.76
C LYS A 495 -1.61 16.83 -4.92
N ARG A 496 -1.42 15.50 -4.83
CA ARG A 496 -0.08 14.89 -5.02
C ARG A 496 0.51 15.15 -6.40
N THR A 497 -0.30 15.12 -7.46
CA THR A 497 0.16 15.46 -8.82
C THR A 497 0.62 16.92 -8.89
N SER A 498 -0.11 17.84 -8.25
CA SER A 498 0.26 19.25 -8.15
C SER A 498 1.55 19.45 -7.34
N GLN A 499 1.71 18.72 -6.23
CA GLN A 499 2.92 18.74 -5.38
C GLN A 499 4.16 18.21 -6.11
N ALA A 500 4.01 17.09 -6.83
CA ALA A 500 5.04 16.56 -7.72
C ALA A 500 5.41 17.58 -8.80
N ASN A 501 4.43 18.26 -9.40
CA ASN A 501 4.66 19.27 -10.43
C ASN A 501 5.43 20.50 -9.91
N VAL A 502 5.05 21.06 -8.77
CA VAL A 502 5.76 22.20 -8.16
C VAL A 502 7.20 21.81 -7.80
N THR A 503 7.39 20.62 -7.24
CA THR A 503 8.72 20.09 -6.91
C THR A 503 9.57 19.90 -8.18
N ALA A 504 8.99 19.33 -9.24
CA ALA A 504 9.67 19.13 -10.51
C ALA A 504 10.05 20.47 -11.18
N HIS A 505 9.20 21.50 -11.10
CA HIS A 505 9.52 22.83 -11.62
C HIS A 505 10.72 23.45 -10.92
N PHE A 506 10.80 23.35 -9.60
CA PHE A 506 11.98 23.80 -8.85
C PHE A 506 13.25 23.09 -9.32
N VAL A 507 13.21 21.76 -9.42
CA VAL A 507 14.36 20.96 -9.88
C VAL A 507 14.73 21.30 -11.33
N SER A 508 13.75 21.47 -12.21
CA SER A 508 13.99 21.90 -13.59
C SER A 508 14.71 23.25 -13.63
N SER A 509 14.28 24.23 -12.83
CA SER A 509 14.92 25.55 -12.79
C SER A 509 16.38 25.49 -12.32
N LEU A 510 16.72 24.51 -11.47
CA LEU A 510 18.08 24.24 -11.05
C LEU A 510 18.90 23.63 -12.20
N LEU A 511 18.34 22.61 -12.87
CA LEU A 511 18.99 21.92 -13.99
C LEU A 511 19.13 22.83 -15.23
N ASP A 512 18.27 23.83 -15.40
CA ASP A 512 18.41 24.86 -16.45
C ASP A 512 19.66 25.74 -16.23
N LEU A 513 20.05 25.98 -14.98
CA LEU A 513 21.29 26.69 -14.63
C LEU A 513 22.52 25.78 -14.68
N SER A 514 22.37 24.52 -14.26
CA SER A 514 23.44 23.52 -14.28
C SER A 514 22.90 22.14 -14.69
N PRO A 515 22.97 21.79 -15.99
CA PRO A 515 22.43 20.53 -16.52
C PRO A 515 23.10 19.27 -15.95
N ASN A 516 24.29 19.40 -15.38
CA ASN A 516 25.05 18.31 -14.76
C ASN A 516 25.03 18.38 -13.21
N ALA A 517 24.18 19.21 -12.62
CA ALA A 517 24.05 19.28 -11.17
C ALA A 517 23.59 17.92 -10.60
N SER A 518 24.23 17.51 -9.51
CA SER A 518 23.81 16.38 -8.71
C SER A 518 22.60 16.77 -7.86
N VAL A 519 21.41 16.28 -8.22
CA VAL A 519 20.16 16.55 -7.50
C VAL A 519 19.56 15.26 -6.98
N ILE A 520 19.14 15.26 -5.71
CA ILE A 520 18.44 14.16 -5.04
C ILE A 520 17.11 14.69 -4.50
N VAL A 521 15.99 14.07 -4.87
CA VAL A 521 14.67 14.34 -4.28
C VAL A 521 14.24 13.08 -3.53
N ALA A 522 14.06 13.16 -2.22
CA ALA A 522 13.71 12.00 -1.42
C ALA A 522 12.69 12.31 -0.32
N GLY A 523 11.95 11.27 0.10
CA GLY A 523 10.96 11.35 1.16
C GLY A 523 9.67 10.61 0.85
N ASP A 524 8.73 10.75 1.78
CA ASP A 524 7.39 10.17 1.72
C ASP A 524 6.54 10.90 0.66
N MET A 525 6.38 10.29 -0.52
CA MET A 525 5.55 10.83 -1.59
C MET A 525 4.09 10.37 -1.51
N ASN A 526 3.75 9.46 -0.58
CA ASN A 526 2.42 8.90 -0.40
C ASN A 526 1.79 8.36 -1.70
N GLU A 527 2.60 7.92 -2.66
CA GLU A 527 2.15 7.40 -3.94
C GLU A 527 3.14 6.41 -4.50
N PHE A 528 2.66 5.42 -5.23
CA PHE A 528 3.50 4.41 -5.85
C PHE A 528 4.11 4.94 -7.15
N THR A 529 5.35 4.55 -7.48
CA THR A 529 5.92 4.72 -8.83
C THR A 529 5.07 4.04 -9.91
N ALA A 530 4.36 2.98 -9.53
CA ALA A 530 3.38 2.28 -10.36
C ALA A 530 2.11 3.10 -10.68
N ALA A 531 1.75 4.09 -9.86
CA ALA A 531 0.71 5.08 -10.15
C ALA A 531 1.29 6.22 -11.02
N ARG A 532 1.83 5.82 -12.19
CA ARG A 532 2.76 6.60 -13.02
C ARG A 532 2.26 8.01 -13.33
N SER A 533 0.95 8.17 -13.51
CA SER A 533 0.36 9.46 -13.85
C SER A 533 0.53 10.53 -12.75
N VAL A 534 0.57 10.13 -11.47
CA VAL A 534 0.64 11.06 -10.33
C VAL A 534 2.05 11.59 -10.12
N LEU A 535 3.07 10.72 -10.18
CA LEU A 535 4.48 11.10 -10.02
C LEU A 535 5.19 11.46 -11.34
N ARG A 536 4.45 11.45 -12.47
CA ARG A 536 4.98 11.78 -13.80
C ARG A 536 5.80 13.07 -13.85
N PRO A 537 5.42 14.20 -13.20
CA PRO A 537 6.22 15.41 -13.29
C PRO A 537 7.66 15.23 -12.81
N LEU A 538 7.88 14.44 -11.74
CA LEU A 538 9.22 14.11 -11.24
C LEU A 538 9.92 13.11 -12.16
N ALA A 539 9.25 12.00 -12.49
CA ALA A 539 9.80 10.93 -13.33
C ALA A 539 10.11 11.36 -14.77
N ALA A 540 9.62 12.53 -15.21
CA ALA A 540 9.94 13.10 -16.51
C ALA A 540 11.33 13.75 -16.57
N ILE A 541 11.91 14.14 -15.42
CA ILE A 541 13.19 14.88 -15.34
C ILE A 541 14.20 14.23 -14.38
N LEU A 542 13.77 13.26 -13.56
CA LEU A 542 14.59 12.50 -12.63
C LEU A 542 14.36 11.00 -12.84
N ILE A 543 15.30 10.20 -12.36
CA ILE A 543 15.28 8.74 -12.45
C ILE A 543 15.16 8.18 -11.03
N ASP A 544 14.33 7.16 -10.83
CA ASP A 544 14.24 6.46 -9.56
C ASP A 544 15.59 5.76 -9.24
N ALA A 545 16.16 6.01 -8.07
CA ALA A 545 17.41 5.41 -7.64
C ALA A 545 17.32 3.88 -7.53
N ASN A 546 16.12 3.34 -7.26
CA ASN A 546 15.89 1.89 -7.29
C ASN A 546 16.14 1.31 -8.70
N ASP A 547 15.76 2.04 -9.75
CA ASP A 547 16.02 1.62 -11.13
C ASP A 547 17.50 1.79 -11.51
N VAL A 548 18.14 2.88 -11.06
CA VAL A 548 19.58 3.11 -11.27
C VAL A 548 20.41 1.97 -10.66
N CYS A 549 20.03 1.51 -9.47
CA CYS A 549 20.80 0.54 -8.69
C CYS A 549 20.34 -0.91 -8.89
N GLY A 550 19.31 -1.14 -9.72
CA GLY A 550 18.81 -2.49 -10.01
C GLY A 550 18.17 -3.20 -8.82
N VAL A 551 17.52 -2.44 -7.91
CA VAL A 551 16.82 -3.03 -6.76
C VAL A 551 15.66 -3.90 -7.26
N PRO A 552 15.56 -5.17 -6.83
CA PRO A 552 14.46 -6.05 -7.23
C PRO A 552 13.10 -5.43 -6.94
N LEU A 553 12.19 -5.42 -7.92
CA LEU A 553 10.88 -4.77 -7.83
C LEU A 553 10.07 -5.19 -6.60
N ALA A 554 10.15 -6.47 -6.21
CA ALA A 554 9.43 -6.99 -5.07
C ALA A 554 9.97 -6.50 -3.71
N GLU A 555 11.23 -6.04 -3.63
CA GLU A 555 11.88 -5.63 -2.38
C GLU A 555 11.89 -4.10 -2.16
N ARG A 556 11.23 -3.33 -3.03
CA ARG A 556 11.23 -1.85 -2.97
C ARG A 556 10.30 -1.25 -1.91
N TYR A 557 9.53 -2.07 -1.20
CA TYR A 557 8.51 -1.56 -0.28
C TYR A 557 9.09 -0.92 0.98
N THR A 558 8.45 0.13 1.45
CA THR A 558 8.77 0.81 2.71
C THR A 558 7.59 0.85 3.66
N TYR A 559 6.41 0.43 3.21
CA TYR A 559 5.17 0.50 3.98
C TYR A 559 4.31 -0.75 3.81
N ALA A 560 3.43 -0.97 4.78
CA ALA A 560 2.62 -2.18 4.89
C ALA A 560 1.16 -1.79 5.19
N TYR A 561 0.27 -1.93 4.21
CA TYR A 561 -1.15 -1.60 4.35
C TYR A 561 -2.07 -2.46 3.48
N ASP A 562 -3.21 -2.84 4.06
CA ASP A 562 -4.13 -3.84 3.52
C ASP A 562 -3.38 -5.11 3.04
N GLN A 563 -3.69 -5.62 1.85
CA GLN A 563 -3.01 -6.76 1.26
C GLN A 563 -1.64 -6.43 0.65
N HIS A 564 -1.16 -5.19 0.77
CA HIS A 564 -0.03 -4.69 -0.01
C HIS A 564 1.19 -4.34 0.85
N ALA A 565 2.35 -4.77 0.40
CA ALA A 565 3.60 -4.08 0.64
C ALA A 565 3.72 -2.93 -0.38
N GLN A 566 4.07 -1.75 0.09
CA GLN A 566 3.90 -0.49 -0.62
C GLN A 566 5.22 0.29 -0.66
N GLU A 567 5.65 0.69 -1.86
CA GLU A 567 6.74 1.65 -2.07
C GLU A 567 6.13 3.05 -2.14
N ILE A 568 6.25 3.83 -1.06
CA ILE A 568 5.72 5.21 -1.00
C ILE A 568 6.77 6.24 -0.55
N ASP A 569 7.91 5.77 -0.05
CA ASP A 569 9.09 6.58 0.19
C ASP A 569 10.07 6.34 -0.96
N HIS A 570 10.45 7.40 -1.68
CA HIS A 570 11.23 7.28 -2.91
C HIS A 570 12.49 8.12 -2.84
N VAL A 571 13.49 7.73 -3.63
CA VAL A 571 14.69 8.50 -3.91
C VAL A 571 14.80 8.71 -5.42
N PHE A 572 14.52 9.91 -5.89
CA PHE A 572 14.72 10.31 -7.29
C PHE A 572 16.06 11.05 -7.43
N VAL A 573 16.80 10.76 -8.50
CA VAL A 573 18.12 11.33 -8.77
C VAL A 573 18.20 11.95 -10.16
N SER A 574 18.98 13.02 -10.29
CA SER A 574 19.33 13.62 -11.58
C SER A 574 20.06 12.65 -12.50
N ASP A 575 20.01 12.90 -13.82
CA ASP A 575 20.77 12.12 -14.82
C ASP A 575 22.28 12.10 -14.52
N ALA A 576 22.83 13.18 -13.94
CA ALA A 576 24.23 13.24 -13.54
C ALA A 576 24.59 12.16 -12.50
N ILE A 577 23.77 11.98 -11.47
CA ILE A 577 23.96 10.90 -10.48
C ILE A 577 23.69 9.55 -11.12
N ALA A 578 22.61 9.41 -11.91
CA ALA A 578 22.25 8.14 -12.54
C ALA A 578 23.36 7.58 -13.43
N ARG A 579 24.06 8.44 -14.20
CA ARG A 579 25.22 8.05 -15.02
C ARG A 579 26.42 7.59 -14.20
N ARG A 580 26.61 8.14 -13.00
CA ARG A 580 27.69 7.73 -12.08
C ARG A 580 27.31 6.49 -11.25
N GLY A 581 26.01 6.25 -11.07
CA GLY A 581 25.46 5.10 -10.37
C GLY A 581 25.41 5.26 -8.85
N GLY A 582 25.16 4.15 -8.17
CA GLY A 582 25.05 4.07 -6.73
C GLY A 582 24.56 2.70 -6.27
N ASP A 583 24.16 2.62 -5.01
CA ASP A 583 23.51 1.46 -4.40
C ASP A 583 22.33 1.92 -3.55
N VAL A 584 21.25 1.13 -3.49
CA VAL A 584 20.07 1.40 -2.66
C VAL A 584 19.67 0.12 -1.93
N GLU A 585 19.32 0.25 -0.65
CA GLU A 585 18.75 -0.83 0.15
C GLU A 585 17.60 -0.29 1.01
N HIS A 586 16.50 -1.05 1.07
CA HIS A 586 15.40 -0.83 2.01
C HIS A 586 15.61 -1.73 3.22
N VAL A 587 15.60 -1.15 4.42
CA VAL A 587 15.90 -1.90 5.65
C VAL A 587 14.62 -2.12 6.42
N HIS A 588 14.06 -3.34 6.32
CA HIS A 588 12.69 -3.65 6.74
C HIS A 588 12.43 -3.78 8.26
N VAL A 589 13.02 -2.91 9.08
CA VAL A 589 13.01 -2.99 10.57
C VAL A 589 11.64 -2.82 11.21
N ASN A 590 10.65 -2.25 10.52
CA ASN A 590 9.30 -2.06 11.01
C ASN A 590 8.32 -3.06 10.39
N THR A 591 8.35 -3.27 9.07
CA THR A 591 7.42 -4.22 8.44
C THR A 591 7.72 -5.68 8.83
N TRP A 592 8.96 -5.99 9.21
CA TRP A 592 9.37 -7.32 9.69
C TRP A 592 9.32 -7.49 11.22
N ALA A 593 8.84 -6.48 11.95
CA ALA A 593 8.75 -6.54 13.41
C ALA A 593 7.88 -7.71 13.90
N ARG A 594 8.14 -8.24 15.10
CA ARG A 594 7.36 -9.35 15.66
C ARG A 594 5.94 -8.95 16.02
N THR A 595 5.75 -7.67 16.37
CA THR A 595 4.45 -7.11 16.71
C THR A 595 4.36 -5.66 16.25
N VAL A 596 3.13 -5.17 16.05
CA VAL A 596 2.89 -3.75 15.77
C VAL A 596 3.49 -2.84 16.85
N GLY A 597 3.46 -3.24 18.13
CA GLY A 597 4.02 -2.45 19.23
C GLY A 597 5.55 -2.44 19.30
N GLU A 598 6.21 -3.33 18.57
CA GLU A 598 7.67 -3.28 18.42
C GLU A 598 8.09 -2.28 17.34
N ARG A 599 7.24 -1.88 16.40
CA ARG A 599 7.59 -0.90 15.37
C ARG A 599 8.03 0.42 15.99
N ALA A 600 9.04 1.06 15.39
CA ALA A 600 9.47 2.40 15.75
C ALA A 600 8.74 3.48 14.93
N SER A 601 8.38 3.11 13.70
CA SER A 601 7.60 3.90 12.74
C SER A 601 6.75 2.93 11.93
N ASP A 602 5.72 3.42 11.27
CA ASP A 602 4.99 2.64 10.29
C ASP A 602 5.71 2.49 8.94
N HIS A 603 6.76 3.28 8.69
CA HIS A 603 7.62 3.18 7.51
C HIS A 603 8.93 2.48 7.81
N ASP A 604 9.48 1.74 6.86
CA ASP A 604 10.85 1.26 6.85
C ASP A 604 11.80 2.32 6.25
N PRO A 605 13.00 2.49 6.83
CA PRO A 605 13.99 3.39 6.27
C PRO A 605 14.64 2.84 5.00
N THR A 606 14.98 3.75 4.10
CA THR A 606 15.82 3.51 2.91
C THR A 606 17.22 4.06 3.15
N VAL A 607 18.25 3.39 2.65
CA VAL A 607 19.61 3.90 2.59
C VAL A 607 20.14 3.81 1.17
N ALA A 608 20.77 4.88 0.70
CA ALA A 608 21.37 4.93 -0.62
C ALA A 608 22.80 5.45 -0.54
N ARG A 609 23.72 4.87 -1.32
CA ARG A 609 25.08 5.37 -1.54
C ARG A 609 25.17 5.90 -2.97
N LEU A 610 25.41 7.20 -3.13
CA LEU A 610 25.30 7.89 -4.42
C LEU A 610 26.58 8.68 -4.73
N TRP A 611 26.96 8.71 -6.01
CA TRP A 611 28.06 9.52 -6.51
C TRP A 611 27.60 10.93 -6.86
N VAL A 612 28.01 11.91 -6.05
CA VAL A 612 27.54 13.32 -6.16
C VAL A 612 28.56 14.28 -6.75
N CYS A 613 29.80 13.84 -6.96
CA CYS A 613 30.75 14.48 -7.88
C CYS A 613 31.43 13.43 -8.76
N ASP A 614 32.13 13.90 -9.79
CA ASP A 614 32.90 13.03 -10.66
C ASP A 614 34.08 12.46 -9.87
N ALA A 615 34.27 11.14 -9.92
CA ALA A 615 35.51 10.56 -9.43
C ALA A 615 36.64 11.15 -10.28
N GLU A 616 37.56 11.90 -9.69
CA GLU A 616 38.80 12.20 -10.40
C GLU A 616 39.39 10.86 -10.83
N ILE A 617 39.46 10.62 -12.14
CA ILE A 617 40.29 9.55 -12.68
C ILE A 617 41.69 9.96 -12.24
N ASP A 618 42.25 9.28 -11.25
CA ASP A 618 43.67 9.40 -10.93
C ASP A 618 44.45 9.17 -12.24
N ALA A 619 44.83 10.26 -12.89
CA ALA A 619 45.68 10.28 -14.08
C ALA A 619 47.14 9.96 -13.70
N ALA A 620 47.32 9.04 -12.76
CA ALA A 620 48.57 8.69 -12.14
C ALA A 620 48.83 7.17 -12.15
N TRP A 621 48.29 6.41 -13.12
CA TRP A 621 48.73 5.02 -13.37
C TRP A 621 48.78 4.59 -14.85
N THR A 622 48.58 5.48 -15.81
CA THR A 622 48.79 5.20 -17.25
C THR A 622 50.07 5.86 -17.77
N ALA A 623 51.22 5.50 -17.19
CA ALA A 623 52.52 5.72 -17.80
C ALA A 623 53.56 4.72 -17.28
N VAL A 624 53.37 3.43 -17.57
CA VAL A 624 54.51 2.54 -17.80
C VAL A 624 54.37 2.03 -19.22
N GLU A 625 54.77 2.87 -20.17
CA GLU A 625 55.10 2.42 -21.53
C GLU A 625 56.15 1.31 -21.41
N TYR A 626 55.80 0.11 -21.86
CA TYR A 626 56.79 -0.88 -22.26
C TYR A 626 57.58 -0.29 -23.43
N GLY A 627 58.76 0.26 -23.12
CA GLY A 627 59.76 0.63 -24.11
C GLY A 627 60.08 -0.58 -24.99
N THR A 628 59.63 -0.52 -26.23
CA THR A 628 60.21 -1.29 -27.33
C THR A 628 61.18 -0.36 -28.02
N ASP A 629 62.48 -0.53 -27.79
CA ASP A 629 63.49 0.01 -28.68
C ASP A 629 64.32 -1.13 -29.27
N HIS A 630 64.12 -1.29 -30.58
CA HIS A 630 64.87 -2.18 -31.43
C HIS A 630 66.15 -1.46 -31.88
N GLY A 631 67.27 -1.93 -31.35
CA GLY A 631 68.45 -2.23 -32.17
C GLY A 631 69.42 -1.08 -32.45
N GLN A 632 70.70 -1.37 -32.21
CA GLN A 632 71.72 -1.10 -33.21
C GLN A 632 72.89 -2.09 -33.11
N THR A 633 73.17 -2.69 -34.26
CA THR A 633 74.30 -3.53 -34.66
C THR A 633 75.60 -2.74 -34.67
N VAL A 634 76.73 -3.29 -34.20
CA VAL A 634 78.07 -3.12 -34.84
C VAL A 634 78.99 -4.30 -34.45
N LEU A 635 79.48 -4.99 -35.50
CA LEU A 635 80.65 -5.89 -35.66
C LEU A 635 80.72 -7.22 -34.89
#